data_AF-A0A946REY9-F1
#
_entry.id   AF-A0A946REY9-F1
#
_cell.length_a   1.000
_cell.length_b   1.000
_cell.length_c   1.000
_cell.angle_alpha   90.00
_cell.angle_beta   90.00
_cell.angle_gamma   90.00
#
_symmetry.space_group_name_H-M   'P 1'
#
loop_
_entity.id
_entity.type
_entity.pdbx_description
1 polymer ?
#
loop_
_entity_poly.entity_id
_entity_poly.type
_entity_poly.pdbx_seq_one_letter_code
_entity_poly.pdbx_strand_id
1 'polypeptide(L)'
;IVRESCKTCDAVLTKLSSYIRKGGNIQLDIYNVDNTNQWPEKRQGFVTPATWVNDQLWYFGDFHLNEFHEKVIKMLENPRTRILA
;
A
#
# COMPACT_ATOMS: atom_id res chain seq x y z
N ILE A 1 1.06 -2.71 -5.22
CA ILE A 1 1.11 -3.35 -6.55
C ILE A 1 1.24 -2.25 -7.59
N VAL A 2 2.20 -2.38 -8.51
CA VAL A 2 2.59 -1.38 -9.51
C VAL A 2 2.79 -2.03 -10.87
N ARG A 3 2.88 -1.23 -11.94
CA ARG A 3 3.21 -1.66 -13.31
C ARG A 3 4.37 -0.81 -13.83
N GLU A 4 5.22 -1.36 -14.69
CA GLU A 4 6.22 -0.58 -15.41
C GLU A 4 5.53 0.49 -16.27
N SER A 5 6.20 1.63 -16.46
CA SER A 5 5.66 2.79 -17.20
C SER A 5 4.45 3.52 -16.57
N CYS A 6 4.04 3.16 -15.35
CA CYS A 6 2.96 3.80 -14.62
C CYS A 6 3.45 5.03 -13.83
N LYS A 7 3.31 6.25 -14.39
CA LYS A 7 3.71 7.50 -13.72
C LYS A 7 3.05 7.70 -12.35
N THR A 8 1.79 7.33 -12.21
CA THR A 8 1.07 7.40 -10.93
C THR A 8 1.65 6.43 -9.91
N CYS A 9 2.18 5.29 -10.33
CA CYS A 9 2.86 4.33 -9.47
C CYS A 9 4.14 4.96 -8.89
N ASP A 10 4.94 5.64 -9.70
CA ASP A 10 6.15 6.34 -9.24
C ASP A 10 5.82 7.43 -8.22
N ALA A 11 4.75 8.19 -8.46
CA ALA A 11 4.27 9.22 -7.53
C ALA A 11 3.86 8.62 -6.17
N VAL A 12 3.09 7.52 -6.19
CA VAL A 12 2.67 6.80 -4.97
C VAL A 12 3.88 6.21 -4.23
N LEU A 13 4.81 5.58 -4.93
CA LEU A 13 6.04 5.03 -4.33
C LEU A 13 6.89 6.13 -3.70
N THR A 14 7.00 7.29 -4.35
CA THR A 14 7.71 8.46 -3.82
C THR A 14 7.04 8.98 -2.55
N LYS A 15 5.70 9.09 -2.55
CA LYS A 15 4.92 9.52 -1.37
C LYS A 15 5.11 8.58 -0.18
N LEU A 16 4.98 7.27 -0.39
CA LEU A 16 5.15 6.26 0.66
C LEU A 16 6.60 6.19 1.18
N SER A 17 7.59 6.29 0.29
CA SER A 17 9.00 6.36 0.69
C SER A 17 9.30 7.60 1.54
N SER A 18 8.75 8.75 1.16
CA SER A 18 8.86 9.99 1.94
C SER A 18 8.20 9.86 3.32
N TYR A 19 7.04 9.20 3.40
CA TYR A 19 6.34 8.93 4.64
C TYR A 19 7.18 8.08 5.61
N ILE A 20 7.75 6.97 5.13
CA ILE A 20 8.63 6.11 5.93
C ILE A 20 9.84 6.90 6.44
N ARG A 21 10.49 7.69 5.57
CA ARG A 21 11.63 8.53 5.95
C ARG A 21 11.32 9.58 7.01
N LYS A 22 10.07 10.04 7.10
CA LYS A 22 9.62 11.00 8.11
C LYS A 22 9.21 10.35 9.44
N GLY A 23 9.44 9.04 9.60
CA GLY A 23 9.11 8.29 10.82
C GLY A 23 7.78 7.54 10.75
N GLY A 24 7.19 7.40 9.56
CA GLY A 24 6.03 6.55 9.36
C GLY A 24 6.36 5.08 9.66
N ASN A 25 5.65 4.47 10.62
CA ASN A 25 5.89 3.10 11.05
C ASN A 25 5.12 2.08 10.19
N ILE A 26 5.57 1.88 8.95
CA ILE A 26 5.03 0.86 8.04
C ILE A 26 6.15 0.07 7.38
N GLN A 27 5.89 -1.20 7.07
CA GLN A 27 6.68 -1.98 6.12
C GLN A 27 6.06 -1.85 4.74
N LEU A 28 6.88 -1.65 3.70
CA LEU A 28 6.44 -1.50 2.32
C LEU A 28 7.00 -2.63 1.46
N ASP A 29 6.12 -3.48 0.95
CA ASP A 29 6.45 -4.49 -0.06
C ASP A 29 5.91 -4.04 -1.43
N ILE A 30 6.74 -4.13 -2.47
CA ILE A 30 6.41 -3.70 -3.82
C ILE A 30 6.28 -4.92 -4.72
N TYR A 31 5.15 -5.00 -5.42
CA TYR A 31 4.83 -6.08 -6.35
C TYR A 31 4.60 -5.49 -7.73
N ASN A 32 5.43 -5.86 -8.70
CA ASN A 32 5.32 -5.41 -10.08
C ASN A 32 4.52 -6.44 -10.90
N VAL A 33 3.41 -6.00 -11.52
CA VAL A 33 2.55 -6.89 -12.33
C VAL A 33 3.21 -7.41 -13.59
N ASP A 34 4.26 -6.75 -14.06
CA ASP A 34 5.01 -7.19 -15.24
C ASP A 34 6.07 -8.24 -14.86
N ASN A 35 6.30 -8.48 -13.57
CA ASN A 35 7.21 -9.51 -13.06
C ASN A 35 6.41 -10.58 -12.28
N THR A 36 6.11 -11.69 -12.95
CA THR A 36 5.22 -12.75 -12.44
C THR A 36 5.78 -13.57 -11.27
N ASN A 37 7.07 -13.46 -10.96
CA ASN A 37 7.73 -14.29 -9.93
C ASN A 37 7.43 -13.87 -8.48
N GLN A 38 6.63 -12.82 -8.26
CA GLN A 38 6.42 -12.25 -6.92
C GLN A 38 4.94 -11.99 -6.60
N TRP A 39 3.99 -12.68 -7.23
CA TRP A 39 2.59 -12.31 -7.05
C TRP A 39 2.05 -12.62 -5.63
N PRO A 40 1.41 -11.66 -4.93
CA PRO A 40 0.79 -11.92 -3.64
C PRO A 40 -0.49 -12.76 -3.79
N GLU A 41 -0.53 -13.93 -3.13
CA GLU A 41 -1.58 -14.96 -3.27
C GLU A 41 -3.03 -14.46 -3.01
N LYS A 42 -3.21 -13.33 -2.33
CA LYS A 42 -4.54 -12.79 -1.94
C LYS A 42 -4.82 -11.37 -2.43
N ARG A 43 -3.91 -10.75 -3.18
CA ARG A 43 -4.02 -9.33 -3.56
C ARG A 43 -4.11 -9.22 -5.07
N GLN A 44 -5.21 -8.67 -5.55
CA GLN A 44 -5.46 -8.50 -6.97
C GLN A 44 -4.91 -7.15 -7.44
N GLY A 45 -4.40 -7.13 -8.67
CA GLY A 45 -3.72 -5.98 -9.28
C GLY A 45 -4.35 -5.51 -10.59
N PHE A 46 -5.68 -5.65 -10.72
CA PHE A 46 -6.38 -5.28 -11.96
C PHE A 46 -6.22 -3.80 -12.34
N VAL A 47 -6.06 -2.93 -11.33
CA VAL A 47 -5.78 -1.49 -11.49
C VAL A 47 -4.48 -1.18 -10.76
N THR A 48 -3.58 -0.42 -11.40
CA THR A 48 -2.29 -0.03 -10.84
C THR A 48 -2.13 1.50 -10.79
N PRO A 49 -1.55 2.08 -9.72
CA PRO A 49 -1.14 1.39 -8.50
C PRO A 49 -2.35 0.92 -7.67
N ALA A 50 -2.17 -0.18 -6.95
CA ALA A 50 -3.10 -0.61 -5.90
C ALA A 50 -2.34 -0.73 -4.57
N THR A 51 -2.83 -0.01 -3.56
CA THR A 51 -2.23 0.05 -2.22
C THR A 51 -3.03 -0.83 -1.27
N TRP A 52 -2.37 -1.87 -0.76
CA TRP A 52 -2.92 -2.83 0.17
C TRP A 52 -2.24 -2.67 1.54
N VAL A 53 -3.02 -2.70 2.61
CA VAL A 53 -2.55 -2.61 4.00
C VAL A 53 -3.18 -3.76 4.77
N ASN A 54 -2.36 -4.64 5.37
CA ASN A 54 -2.83 -5.84 6.10
C ASN A 54 -3.88 -6.65 5.31
N ASP A 55 -3.56 -6.99 4.06
CA ASP A 55 -4.43 -7.71 3.12
C ASP A 55 -5.75 -7.03 2.75
N GLN A 56 -5.96 -5.78 3.19
CA GLN A 56 -7.09 -4.96 2.78
C GLN A 56 -6.67 -3.95 1.71
N LEU A 57 -7.41 -3.92 0.62
CA LEU A 57 -7.25 -2.89 -0.39
C LEU A 57 -7.74 -1.56 0.15
N TRP A 58 -6.88 -0.54 0.15
CA TRP A 58 -7.23 0.79 0.63
C TRP A 58 -7.41 1.80 -0.49
N TYR A 59 -6.58 1.74 -1.54
CA TYR A 59 -6.59 2.72 -2.62
C TYR A 59 -6.30 2.08 -3.99
N PHE A 60 -6.99 2.61 -5.00
CA PHE A 60 -6.61 2.48 -6.40
C PHE A 60 -6.13 3.85 -6.91
N GLY A 61 -5.04 3.86 -7.68
CA GLY A 61 -4.49 5.11 -8.18
C GLY A 61 -3.78 5.91 -7.07
N ASP A 62 -3.86 7.23 -7.18
CA ASP A 62 -3.22 8.13 -6.23
C ASP A 62 -4.05 8.33 -4.95
N PHE A 63 -3.41 8.84 -3.89
CA PHE A 63 -4.08 9.19 -2.64
C PHE A 63 -3.40 10.35 -1.91
N HIS A 64 -4.12 10.92 -0.94
CA HIS A 64 -3.63 11.96 -0.05
C HIS A 64 -2.89 11.36 1.15
N LEU A 65 -1.67 11.83 1.40
CA LEU A 65 -0.81 11.25 2.43
C LEU A 65 -1.34 11.49 3.85
N ASN A 66 -2.03 12.61 4.08
CA ASN A 66 -2.63 12.92 5.38
C ASN A 66 -3.75 11.94 5.73
N GLU A 67 -4.64 11.65 4.77
CA GLU A 67 -5.71 10.66 4.96
C GLU A 67 -5.16 9.25 5.18
N PHE A 68 -4.10 8.88 4.44
CA PHE A 68 -3.38 7.64 4.64
C PHE A 68 -2.83 7.55 6.07
N HIS A 69 -2.16 8.61 6.55
CA HIS A 69 -1.60 8.67 7.90
C HIS A 69 -2.67 8.55 8.98
N GLU A 70 -3.78 9.27 8.85
CA GLU A 70 -4.91 9.19 9.78
C GLU A 70 -5.48 7.77 9.86
N LYS A 71 -5.64 7.09 8.72
CA LYS A 71 -6.11 5.69 8.70
C LYS A 71 -5.09 4.75 9.36
N VAL A 72 -3.79 4.96 9.14
CA VAL A 72 -2.73 4.18 9.81
C VAL A 72 -2.78 4.38 11.33
N ILE A 73 -2.88 5.63 11.81
CA ILE A 73 -2.99 5.92 13.26
C ILE A 73 -4.22 5.21 13.85
N LYS A 74 -5.40 5.38 13.23
CA LYS A 74 -6.64 4.73 13.69
C LYS A 74 -6.52 3.21 13.77
N MET A 75 -5.78 2.60 12.84
CA MET A 75 -5.52 1.15 12.85
C MET A 75 -4.60 0.73 14.01
N LEU A 76 -3.60 1.55 14.36
CA LEU A 76 -2.70 1.30 15.49
C LEU A 76 -3.38 1.51 16.85
N GLU A 77 -4.30 2.47 16.94
CA GLU A 77 -5.08 2.77 18.16
C GLU A 77 -6.12 1.68 18.47
N ASN A 78 -6.53 0.89 17.47
CA ASN A 78 -7.53 -0.16 17.64
C ASN A 78 -7.00 -1.55 17.21
N PRO A 79 -6.09 -2.16 17.99
CA PRO A 79 -5.46 -3.45 17.66
C PRO A 79 -6.41 -4.66 17.74
N ARG A 80 -7.73 -4.44 17.94
CA ARG A 80 -8.74 -5.48 18.15
C ARG A 80 -9.38 -6.07 16.89
N THR A 81 -8.93 -5.73 15.69
CA THR A 81 -9.27 -6.52 14.49
C THR A 81 -8.35 -7.74 14.36
N ARG A 82 -8.25 -8.51 15.44
CA ARG A 82 -7.90 -9.93 15.38
C ARG A 82 -9.18 -10.67 15.07
N ILE A 83 -9.38 -11.05 13.81
CA ILE A 83 -10.15 -12.26 13.56
C ILE A 83 -9.13 -13.40 13.64
N LEU A 84 -9.11 -14.06 14.79
CA LEU A 84 -8.36 -15.29 15.06
C LEU A 84 -9.15 -16.50 14.58
N ALA A 85 -8.39 -17.52 14.17
CA ALA A 85 -8.73 -18.91 13.85
C ALA A 85 -9.51 -19.16 12.55
#